data_AF-R7A586-F1
#
_entry.id   AF-R7A586-F1
#
_cell.length_a   1.000
_cell.length_b   1.000
_cell.length_c   1.000
_cell.angle_alpha   90.00
_cell.angle_beta   90.00
_cell.angle_gamma   90.00
#
_symmetry.space_group_name_H-M   'P 1'
#
loop_
_entity.id
_entity.type
_entity.pdbx_description
1 polymer ?
#
loop_
_entity_poly.entity_id
_entity_poly.type
_entity_poly.pdbx_seq_one_letter_code
_entity_poly.pdbx_strand_id
1 'polypeptide(L)'
;MRHMRRILIMAGLLVMFAVAGCGAELLDNTDTSAVSSTLTQSDESQTAAGNVKISQHLTFRSRRLLEEHYKKHGREMGFASPEEYQSAAAAVVLNSEALHKTEAEDGDDVYYIESTNEFVVVSADGYIRTYFKPDSGIRYYNRQ
;
A
#
# COMPACT_ATOMS: atom_id res chain seq x y z
N MET A 1 -18.10 16.94 16.96
CA MET A 1 -16.76 17.10 16.34
C MET A 1 -15.94 15.88 16.73
N ARG A 2 -15.80 14.90 15.83
CA ARG A 2 -14.94 13.73 16.10
C ARG A 2 -13.51 14.25 15.99
N HIS A 3 -12.80 14.34 17.10
CA HIS A 3 -11.40 14.72 17.10
C HIS A 3 -10.64 13.63 16.35
N MET A 4 -10.25 13.94 15.12
CA MET A 4 -9.40 13.14 14.26
C MET A 4 -8.01 13.06 14.90
N ARG A 5 -7.86 12.18 15.90
CA ARG A 5 -6.55 11.79 16.41
C ARG A 5 -5.95 10.91 15.33
N ARG A 6 -5.12 11.52 14.48
CA ARG A 6 -4.26 10.82 13.53
C ARG A 6 -3.33 9.89 14.31
N ILE A 7 -3.79 8.69 14.66
CA ILE A 7 -2.91 7.65 15.14
C ILE A 7 -2.21 7.15 13.89
N LEU A 8 -1.03 7.74 13.61
CA LEU A 8 -0.05 7.07 12.77
C LEU A 8 0.14 5.70 13.41
N ILE A 9 -0.33 4.64 12.77
CA ILE A 9 0.06 3.26 13.12
C ILE A 9 1.58 3.24 12.96
N MET A 10 2.28 3.39 14.09
CA MET A 10 3.72 3.44 14.15
C MET A 10 4.22 2.04 13.80
N ALA A 11 4.50 1.82 12.51
CA ALA A 11 5.35 0.74 12.07
C ALA A 11 6.61 0.78 12.93
N GLY A 12 6.84 -0.28 13.70
CA GLY A 12 7.96 -0.39 14.64
C GLY A 12 9.27 -0.11 13.92
N LEU A 13 9.79 1.10 14.14
CA LEU A 13 11.08 1.53 13.62
C LEU A 13 12.16 0.92 14.50
N LEU A 14 12.79 -0.15 14.03
CA LEU A 14 14.04 -0.67 14.59
C LEU A 14 14.96 -1.12 13.45
N VAL A 15 15.97 -0.30 13.15
CA VAL A 15 17.41 -0.63 13.24
C VAL A 15 18.22 0.45 12.50
N MET A 16 19.11 1.09 13.27
CA MET A 16 20.24 1.87 12.76
C MET A 16 21.17 0.98 11.94
N PHE A 17 21.53 1.41 10.73
CA PHE A 17 22.89 1.18 10.23
C PHE A 17 23.38 2.44 9.53
N ALA A 18 24.32 3.12 10.21
CA ALA A 18 25.13 4.17 9.62
C ALA A 18 26.17 3.53 8.70
N VAL A 19 26.18 3.92 7.42
CA VAL A 19 27.36 3.77 6.56
C VAL A 19 27.60 5.12 5.89
N ALA A 20 28.68 5.77 6.33
CA ALA A 20 29.31 6.88 5.64
C ALA A 20 30.15 6.34 4.47
N GLY A 21 30.06 6.95 3.30
CA GLY A 21 30.90 6.64 2.15
C GLY A 21 30.63 7.57 0.98
N CYS A 22 31.66 8.31 0.58
CA CYS A 22 31.70 9.46 -0.34
C CYS A 22 31.48 9.14 -1.84
N GLY A 23 30.85 10.09 -2.54
CA GLY A 23 31.34 10.71 -3.80
C GLY A 23 31.17 9.97 -5.15
N ALA A 24 30.38 10.56 -6.07
CA ALA A 24 30.80 10.96 -7.44
C ALA A 24 29.61 11.43 -8.34
N GLU A 25 29.51 12.75 -8.53
CA GLU A 25 29.23 13.56 -9.74
C GLU A 25 28.52 12.97 -10.99
N LEU A 26 27.43 13.66 -11.41
CA LEU A 26 27.02 14.17 -12.75
C LEU A 26 26.94 13.21 -13.96
N LEU A 27 25.83 13.18 -14.72
CA LEU A 27 25.55 14.14 -15.81
C LEU A 27 24.06 14.48 -16.00
N ASP A 28 23.88 15.76 -16.34
CA ASP A 28 22.70 16.48 -16.83
C ASP A 28 22.14 15.88 -18.14
N ASN A 29 20.84 16.03 -18.38
CA ASN A 29 20.24 16.19 -19.71
C ASN A 29 18.80 16.72 -19.56
N THR A 30 18.70 18.05 -19.71
CA THR A 30 17.55 18.81 -20.24
C THR A 30 17.20 18.26 -21.66
N ASP A 31 16.00 18.33 -22.25
CA ASP A 31 14.89 19.26 -22.13
C ASP A 31 13.64 18.71 -22.89
N THR A 32 12.47 19.28 -22.58
CA THR A 32 11.37 19.63 -23.51
C THR A 32 10.30 18.60 -23.95
N SER A 33 9.08 18.97 -23.56
CA SER A 33 7.72 18.53 -23.90
C SER A 33 7.36 18.39 -25.39
N ALA A 34 6.44 17.44 -25.70
CA ALA A 34 5.09 17.77 -26.20
C ALA A 34 4.24 16.50 -26.50
N VAL A 35 3.24 16.30 -25.64
CA VAL A 35 1.86 15.79 -25.85
C VAL A 35 1.47 15.30 -27.25
N SER A 36 0.92 14.07 -27.31
CA SER A 36 -0.37 13.80 -27.98
C SER A 36 -0.93 12.43 -27.56
N SER A 37 -1.64 12.40 -26.43
CA SER A 37 -2.47 11.26 -26.05
C SER A 37 -3.84 11.41 -26.71
N THR A 38 -4.05 10.61 -27.75
CA THR A 38 -5.36 10.34 -28.33
C THR A 38 -6.03 9.26 -27.49
N LEU A 39 -7.08 9.57 -26.73
CA LEU A 39 -8.12 8.59 -26.38
C LEU A 39 -9.48 9.28 -26.23
N THR A 40 -10.31 8.99 -27.22
CA THR A 40 -11.75 9.20 -27.33
C THR A 40 -12.48 8.62 -26.11
N GLN A 41 -13.33 9.43 -25.47
CA GLN A 41 -14.24 8.98 -24.42
C GLN A 41 -15.67 9.27 -24.88
N SER A 42 -16.33 8.22 -25.38
CA SER A 42 -17.76 8.19 -25.64
C SER A 42 -18.44 7.39 -24.51
N ASP A 43 -19.02 8.15 -23.61
CA ASP A 43 -20.34 8.05 -22.97
C ASP A 43 -21.09 6.72 -22.70
N GLU A 44 -21.88 6.82 -21.62
CA GLU A 44 -23.12 6.14 -21.25
C GLU A 44 -23.15 4.85 -20.40
N SER A 45 -23.48 5.09 -19.12
CA SER A 45 -24.72 4.67 -18.43
C SER A 45 -24.82 3.34 -17.64
N GLN A 46 -24.99 3.59 -16.33
CA GLN A 46 -25.54 2.85 -15.17
C GLN A 46 -26.39 1.59 -15.39
N THR A 47 -26.13 0.55 -14.58
CA THR A 47 -27.02 -0.01 -13.51
C THR A 47 -26.68 -1.48 -13.20
N ALA A 48 -26.25 -1.79 -11.97
CA ALA A 48 -26.67 -2.95 -11.17
C ALA A 48 -25.78 -3.11 -9.91
N ALA A 49 -26.40 -2.92 -8.74
CA ALA A 49 -25.81 -3.09 -7.42
C ALA A 49 -25.49 -4.56 -7.10
N GLY A 50 -24.37 -4.78 -6.39
CA GLY A 50 -24.27 -5.88 -5.44
C GLY A 50 -23.20 -6.94 -5.68
N ASN A 51 -22.52 -6.99 -6.84
CA ASN A 51 -21.42 -7.95 -7.02
C ASN A 51 -20.44 -7.60 -8.16
N VAL A 52 -20.08 -6.33 -8.30
CA VAL A 52 -18.88 -5.96 -9.09
C VAL A 52 -17.67 -6.37 -8.26
N LYS A 53 -17.30 -7.64 -8.44
CA LYS A 53 -16.10 -8.30 -7.95
C LYS A 53 -14.94 -7.32 -7.92
N ILE A 54 -14.20 -7.32 -6.81
CA ILE A 54 -12.88 -6.69 -6.66
C ILE A 54 -11.93 -7.29 -7.74
N SER A 55 -12.06 -6.81 -8.98
CA SER A 55 -10.99 -6.76 -9.97
C SER A 55 -10.36 -5.37 -9.87
N GLN A 56 -10.37 -4.79 -8.67
CA GLN A 56 -9.80 -3.49 -8.42
C GLN A 56 -8.30 -3.72 -8.25
N HIS A 57 -7.54 -3.12 -9.15
CA HIS A 57 -6.12 -2.94 -8.97
C HIS A 57 -5.93 -2.00 -7.76
N LEU A 58 -5.94 -2.56 -6.54
CA LEU A 58 -5.73 -1.80 -5.32
C LEU A 58 -4.36 -1.13 -5.39
N THR A 59 -4.33 0.17 -5.14
CA THR A 59 -3.09 0.94 -5.16
C THR A 59 -2.89 1.67 -3.85
N PHE A 60 -1.65 2.09 -3.61
CA PHE A 60 -1.43 3.19 -2.67
C PHE A 60 -2.09 4.45 -3.23
N ARG A 61 -2.45 5.37 -2.33
CA ARG A 61 -3.11 6.64 -2.71
C ARG A 61 -2.27 7.53 -3.63
N SER A 62 -0.95 7.37 -3.63
CA SER A 62 -0.06 8.06 -4.57
C SER A 62 1.24 7.28 -4.77
N ARG A 63 1.92 7.53 -5.89
CA ARG A 63 3.26 6.96 -6.17
C ARG A 63 4.27 7.29 -5.05
N ARG A 64 4.26 8.52 -4.53
CA ARG A 64 5.13 8.92 -3.41
C ARG A 64 4.94 8.01 -2.18
N LEU A 65 3.69 7.75 -1.80
CA LEU A 65 3.39 6.88 -0.65
C LEU A 65 3.81 5.43 -0.91
N LEU A 66 3.60 4.93 -2.14
CA LEU A 66 4.09 3.61 -2.55
C LEU A 66 5.61 3.51 -2.39
N GLU A 67 6.36 4.44 -2.96
CA GLU A 67 7.83 4.45 -2.92
C GLU A 67 8.36 4.58 -1.49
N GLU A 68 7.76 5.46 -0.67
CA GLU A 68 8.12 5.61 0.74
C GLU A 68 7.91 4.31 1.52
N HIS A 69 6.80 3.62 1.29
CA HIS A 69 6.49 2.37 1.99
C HIS A 69 7.35 1.20 1.48
N TYR A 70 7.59 1.13 0.18
CA TYR A 70 8.50 0.16 -0.43
C TYR A 70 9.93 0.32 0.11
N LYS A 71 10.44 1.55 0.20
CA LYS A 71 11.79 1.83 0.73
C LYS A 71 11.94 1.38 2.18
N LYS A 72 10.88 1.51 2.98
CA LYS A 72 10.86 1.15 4.40
C LYS A 72 10.66 -0.35 4.64
N HIS A 73 9.75 -0.98 3.90
CA HIS A 73 9.30 -2.36 4.16
C HIS A 73 9.54 -3.30 2.99
N GLY A 74 9.16 -2.87 1.78
CA GLY A 74 9.19 -3.74 0.59
C GLY A 74 10.57 -4.33 0.28
N ARG A 75 11.64 -3.55 0.48
CA ARG A 75 13.02 -4.04 0.28
C ARG A 75 13.42 -5.14 1.27
N GLU A 76 13.04 -4.99 2.55
CA GLU A 76 13.33 -5.99 3.59
C GLU A 76 12.49 -7.25 3.41
N MET A 77 11.30 -7.09 2.83
CA MET A 77 10.43 -8.20 2.45
C MET A 77 10.92 -8.94 1.18
N GLY A 78 11.91 -8.40 0.47
CA GLY A 78 12.53 -9.04 -0.69
C GLY A 78 11.91 -8.70 -2.05
N PHE A 79 11.06 -7.68 -2.14
CA PHE A 79 10.49 -7.24 -3.41
C PHE A 79 11.51 -6.47 -4.25
N ALA A 80 11.48 -6.66 -5.57
CA ALA A 80 12.42 -6.03 -6.49
C ALA A 80 12.01 -4.61 -6.90
N SER A 81 10.71 -4.31 -6.87
CA SER A 81 10.17 -3.00 -7.23
C SER A 81 8.98 -2.58 -6.37
N PRO A 82 8.66 -1.26 -6.33
CA PRO A 82 7.44 -0.78 -5.69
C PRO A 82 6.16 -1.40 -6.31
N GLU A 83 6.12 -1.59 -7.63
CA GLU A 83 4.97 -2.18 -8.32
C GLU A 83 4.70 -3.62 -7.87
N GLU A 84 5.75 -4.45 -7.77
CA GLU A 84 5.64 -5.83 -7.28
C GLU A 84 5.13 -5.86 -5.83
N TYR A 85 5.67 -4.97 -4.99
CA TYR A 85 5.24 -4.80 -3.61
C TYR A 85 3.77 -4.37 -3.49
N GLN A 86 3.28 -3.48 -4.36
CA GLN A 86 1.87 -3.11 -4.41
C GLN A 86 0.98 -4.27 -4.86
N SER A 87 1.40 -4.99 -5.90
CA SER A 87 0.66 -6.17 -6.38
C SER A 87 0.56 -7.24 -5.31
N ALA A 88 1.61 -7.46 -4.52
CA ALA A 88 1.59 -8.38 -3.40
C ALA A 88 0.62 -7.93 -2.29
N ALA A 89 0.61 -6.64 -1.93
CA ALA A 89 -0.38 -6.10 -1.00
C ALA A 89 -1.82 -6.32 -1.48
N ALA A 90 -2.09 -6.08 -2.77
CA ALA A 90 -3.40 -6.34 -3.36
C ALA A 90 -3.75 -7.83 -3.35
N ALA A 91 -2.77 -8.71 -3.56
CA ALA A 91 -2.96 -10.16 -3.50
C ALA A 91 -3.36 -10.64 -2.09
N VAL A 92 -2.82 -10.04 -1.03
CA VAL A 92 -3.23 -10.33 0.36
C VAL A 92 -4.71 -10.01 0.58
N VAL A 93 -5.17 -8.85 0.10
CA VAL A 93 -6.58 -8.41 0.21
C VAL A 93 -7.53 -9.33 -0.55
N LEU A 94 -7.08 -9.88 -1.68
CA LEU A 94 -7.85 -10.80 -2.51
C LEU A 94 -7.78 -12.26 -2.06
N ASN A 95 -6.94 -12.58 -1.08
CA ASN A 95 -6.73 -13.95 -0.62
C ASN A 95 -7.89 -14.38 0.30
N SER A 96 -8.56 -15.48 -0.05
CA SER A 96 -9.65 -16.04 0.75
C SER A 96 -9.22 -16.57 2.12
N GLU A 97 -7.93 -16.85 2.31
CA GLU A 97 -7.36 -17.28 3.60
C GLU A 97 -6.98 -16.10 4.50
N ALA A 98 -7.04 -14.86 4.01
CA ALA A 98 -6.75 -13.69 4.83
C ALA A 98 -7.84 -13.52 5.89
N LEU A 99 -7.42 -13.43 7.16
CA LEU A 99 -8.27 -12.92 8.22
C LEU A 99 -8.62 -11.47 7.91
N HIS A 100 -9.89 -11.10 8.11
CA HIS A 100 -10.40 -9.76 7.82
C HIS A 100 -11.22 -9.22 8.98
N LYS A 101 -11.08 -7.92 9.23
CA LYS A 101 -11.96 -7.12 10.08
C LYS A 101 -11.91 -5.65 9.69
N THR A 102 -12.89 -4.87 10.15
CA THR A 102 -12.93 -3.42 9.98
C THR A 102 -12.57 -2.73 11.29
N GLU A 103 -11.67 -1.75 11.25
CA GLU A 103 -11.30 -0.90 12.39
C GLU A 103 -12.46 0.01 12.79
N ALA A 104 -12.77 0.07 14.09
CA ALA A 104 -13.92 0.83 14.59
C ALA A 104 -13.71 2.36 14.56
N GLU A 105 -12.47 2.84 14.53
CA GLU A 105 -12.14 4.26 14.63
C GLU A 105 -12.34 4.99 13.29
N ASP A 106 -11.66 4.50 12.25
CA ASP A 106 -11.63 5.13 10.92
C ASP A 106 -12.43 4.35 9.86
N GLY A 107 -12.85 3.11 10.15
CA GLY A 107 -13.55 2.26 9.20
C GLY A 107 -12.64 1.62 8.15
N ASP A 108 -11.34 1.60 8.41
CA ASP A 108 -10.36 0.95 7.53
C ASP A 108 -10.47 -0.58 7.62
N ASP A 109 -10.25 -1.28 6.52
CA ASP A 109 -10.24 -2.73 6.47
C ASP A 109 -8.83 -3.29 6.71
N VAL A 110 -8.72 -4.26 7.61
CA VAL A 110 -7.47 -4.88 8.03
C VAL A 110 -7.46 -6.33 7.59
N TYR A 111 -6.39 -6.73 6.90
CA TYR A 111 -6.18 -8.07 6.36
C TYR A 111 -4.91 -8.68 6.93
N TYR A 112 -4.95 -9.97 7.26
CA TYR A 112 -3.78 -10.70 7.74
C TYR A 112 -3.77 -12.17 7.27
N ILE A 113 -2.66 -12.61 6.67
CA ILE A 113 -2.45 -14.03 6.33
C ILE A 113 -1.49 -14.63 7.36
N GLU A 114 -1.96 -15.63 8.10
CA GLU A 114 -1.18 -16.23 9.18
C GLU A 114 0.02 -17.04 8.69
N SER A 115 -0.12 -17.75 7.57
CA SER A 115 0.93 -18.61 7.02
C SER A 115 2.15 -17.85 6.51
N THR A 116 1.94 -16.66 5.93
CA THR A 116 3.00 -15.80 5.37
C THR A 116 3.38 -14.64 6.28
N ASN A 117 2.65 -14.47 7.39
CA ASN A 117 2.76 -13.35 8.32
C ASN A 117 2.62 -12.00 7.60
N GLU A 118 1.69 -11.88 6.66
CA GLU A 118 1.49 -10.66 5.87
C GLU A 118 0.31 -9.87 6.40
N PHE A 119 0.48 -8.56 6.52
CA PHE A 119 -0.50 -7.64 7.09
C PHE A 119 -0.73 -6.45 6.15
N VAL A 120 -1.99 -6.15 5.82
CA VAL A 120 -2.39 -5.04 4.94
C VAL A 120 -3.53 -4.25 5.57
N VAL A 121 -3.49 -2.92 5.43
CA VAL A 121 -4.64 -2.05 5.75
C VAL A 121 -5.08 -1.31 4.50
N VAL A 122 -6.37 -1.33 4.23
CA VAL A 122 -7.05 -0.63 3.14
C VAL A 122 -7.94 0.44 3.75
N SER A 123 -7.83 1.67 3.26
CA SER A 123 -8.71 2.74 3.72
C SER A 123 -10.16 2.50 3.30
N ALA A 124 -11.11 3.07 4.03
CA ALA A 124 -12.54 2.99 3.71
C ALA A 124 -12.89 3.46 2.27
N ASP A 125 -12.04 4.29 1.64
CA ASP A 125 -12.18 4.75 0.25
C ASP A 125 -11.33 3.95 -0.76
N GLY A 126 -10.81 2.79 -0.38
CA GLY A 126 -10.25 1.79 -1.30
C GLY A 126 -8.76 1.89 -1.61
N TYR A 127 -7.95 2.55 -0.78
CA TYR A 127 -6.50 2.67 -1.00
C TYR A 127 -5.68 1.87 0.02
N ILE A 128 -4.62 1.23 -0.44
CA ILE A 128 -3.63 0.62 0.45
C ILE A 128 -2.96 1.73 1.28
N ARG A 129 -2.97 1.55 2.61
CA ARG A 129 -2.30 2.44 3.56
C ARG A 129 -0.97 1.89 4.01
N THR A 130 -0.90 0.58 4.24
CA THR A 130 0.29 -0.11 4.72
C THR A 130 0.29 -1.57 4.27
N TYR A 131 1.48 -2.13 4.14
CA TYR A 131 1.72 -3.55 3.90
C TYR A 131 3.08 -3.91 4.52
N PHE A 132 3.14 -4.94 5.36
CA PHE A 132 4.40 -5.43 5.95
C PHE A 132 4.22 -6.80 6.61
N LYS A 133 5.30 -7.34 7.18
CA LYS A 133 5.28 -8.52 8.04
C LYS A 133 5.47 -8.11 9.51
N PRO A 134 4.47 -8.20 10.40
CA PRO A 134 4.62 -7.75 11.78
C PRO A 134 5.47 -8.72 12.61
N ASP A 135 6.38 -8.20 13.44
CA ASP A 135 7.22 -9.02 14.34
C ASP A 135 6.41 -9.85 15.34
N SER A 136 5.24 -9.35 15.73
CA SER A 136 4.35 -10.01 16.70
C SER A 136 3.32 -10.95 16.06
N GLY A 137 3.36 -11.14 14.74
CA GLY A 137 2.44 -12.00 14.01
C GLY A 137 0.96 -11.68 14.28
N ILE A 138 0.17 -12.73 14.46
CA ILE A 138 -1.28 -12.66 14.74
C ILE A 138 -1.62 -11.77 15.96
N ARG A 139 -0.70 -11.64 16.94
CA ARG A 139 -0.91 -10.72 18.07
C ARG A 139 -0.96 -9.26 17.63
N TYR A 140 -0.27 -8.90 16.55
CA TYR A 140 -0.33 -7.55 15.98
C TYR A 140 -1.71 -7.31 15.36
N TYR A 141 -2.17 -8.24 14.51
CA TYR A 141 -3.49 -8.20 13.90
C TYR A 141 -4.58 -8.07 14.96
N ASN A 142 -4.56 -8.89 16.01
CA ASN A 142 -5.57 -8.87 17.08
C ASN A 142 -5.65 -7.55 17.87
N ARG A 143 -4.62 -6.70 17.83
CA ARG A 143 -4.60 -5.39 18.51
C ARG A 143 -5.12 -4.23 17.67
N GLN A 144 -5.18 -4.38 16.35
CA GLN A 144 -5.80 -3.39 15.47
C GLN A 144 -7.31 -3.35 15.73
#